data_AF-A0A3S0DT51-F1
#
_entry.id   AF-A0A3S0DT51-F1
#
_cell.length_a   1.000
_cell.length_b   1.000
_cell.length_c   1.000
_cell.angle_alpha   90.00
_cell.angle_beta   90.00
_cell.angle_gamma   90.00
#
_symmetry.space_group_name_H-M   'P 1'
#
loop_
_entity.id
_entity.type
_entity.pdbx_description
1 polymer ?
#
loop_
_entity_poly.entity_id
_entity_poly.type
_entity_poly.pdbx_seq_one_letter_code
_entity_poly.pdbx_strand_id
1 'polypeptide(L)' 'QGCAVSSITLRTGIERTLKDQIPEIEEVVDVTDHAAGTNPYYEPSKK' A
#
# COMPACT_ATOMS: atom_id res chain seq x y z
N GLN A 1 -7.74 7.15 9.21
CA GLN A 1 -7.64 7.34 7.75
C GLN A 1 -6.50 8.31 7.50
N GLY A 2 -5.43 7.86 6.85
CA GLY A 2 -4.34 8.74 6.41
C GLY A 2 -4.85 9.70 5.33
N CYS A 3 -4.23 10.87 5.23
CA CYS A 3 -4.62 11.88 4.23
C CYS A 3 -4.55 11.26 2.82
N ALA A 4 -5.61 11.41 2.02
CA ALA A 4 -5.72 10.76 0.70
C ALA A 4 -4.57 11.10 -0.26
N VAL A 5 -3.90 12.24 -0.04
CA VAL A 5 -2.73 12.66 -0.84
C VAL A 5 -1.49 11.83 -0.51
N SER A 6 -1.34 11.39 0.74
CA SER A 6 -0.17 10.62 1.19
C SER A 6 -0.15 9.19 0.65
N SER A 7 -1.33 8.57 0.46
CA SER A 7 -1.43 7.23 -0.14
C SER A 7 -1.06 7.27 -1.62
N ILE A 8 -1.49 8.30 -2.35
CA ILE A 8 -1.17 8.48 -3.78
C ILE A 8 0.33 8.67 -3.97
N THR A 9 0.96 9.58 -3.20
CA THR A 9 2.40 9.84 -3.35
C THR A 9 3.25 8.63 -3.02
N LEU A 10 2.86 7.86 -1.99
CA LEU A 10 3.54 6.61 -1.64
C LEU A 10 3.45 5.58 -2.78
N ARG A 11 2.25 5.36 -3.33
CA ARG A 11 2.04 4.44 -4.45
C ARG A 11 2.90 4.82 -5.65
N THR A 12 2.90 6.10 -6.03
CA THR A 12 3.70 6.61 -7.15
C THR A 12 5.20 6.43 -6.92
N GLY A 13 5.70 6.69 -5.70
CA GLY A 13 7.11 6.51 -5.37
C GLY A 13 7.57 5.06 -5.46
N ILE A 14 6.75 4.12 -4.97
CA ILE A 14 7.03 2.68 -5.03
C ILE A 14 7.03 2.21 -6.48
N GLU A 15 5.99 2.55 -7.26
CA GLU A 15 5.89 2.11 -8.66
C GLU A 15 7.09 2.56 -9.49
N ARG A 16 7.50 3.83 -9.33
CA ARG A 16 8.69 4.36 -10.01
C ARG A 16 9.96 3.60 -9.62
N THR A 17 10.16 3.38 -8.32
CA THR A 17 11.37 2.71 -7.82
C THR A 17 11.46 1.28 -8.37
N LEU A 18 10.34 0.56 -8.42
CA LEU A 18 10.29 -0.79 -8.95
C LEU A 18 10.62 -0.83 -10.45
N LYS A 19 10.02 0.06 -11.26
CA LYS A 19 10.30 0.15 -12.70
C LYS A 19 11.74 0.55 -13.01
N ASP A 20 12.33 1.44 -12.19
CA ASP A 20 13.73 1.86 -12.35
C ASP A 20 14.71 0.71 -12.05
N GLN A 21 14.39 -0.18 -11.10
CA GLN A 21 15.25 -1.31 -10.73
C GLN A 21 14.98 -2.57 -11.55
N ILE A 22 13.74 -2.77 -11.99
CA ILE A 22 13.27 -3.99 -12.65
C ILE A 22 12.46 -3.56 -13.89
N PRO A 23 13.13 -3.30 -15.02
CA PRO A 23 12.49 -2.72 -16.22
C PRO A 23 11.44 -3.62 -16.88
N GLU A 24 11.39 -4.90 -16.54
CA GLU A 24 10.39 -5.88 -17.03
C GLU A 24 9.02 -5.75 -16.33
N ILE A 25 8.91 -4.96 -15.26
CA ILE A 25 7.63 -4.70 -14.59
C ILE A 25 6.78 -3.74 -15.43
N GLU A 26 5.67 -4.23 -15.95
CA GLU A 26 4.71 -3.42 -16.72
C GLU A 26 3.78 -2.58 -15.80
N GLU A 27 3.23 -3.20 -14.75
CA GLU A 27 2.24 -2.58 -13.86
C GLU A 27 2.34 -3.10 -12.40
N VAL A 28 2.00 -2.24 -11.44
CA VAL A 28 1.86 -2.59 -10.02
C VAL A 28 0.40 -2.50 -9.60
N VAL A 29 -0.22 -3.66 -9.36
CA VAL A 29 -1.63 -3.78 -8.98
C VAL A 29 -1.75 -4.09 -7.48
N ASP A 30 -2.60 -3.34 -6.80
CA ASP A 30 -2.99 -3.64 -5.42
C ASP A 30 -4.17 -4.61 -5.41
N VAL A 31 -3.93 -5.84 -5.00
CA VAL A 31 -4.93 -6.92 -4.97
C VAL A 31 -5.62 -7.05 -3.60
N THR A 32 -5.28 -6.17 -2.65
CA THR A 32 -5.82 -6.28 -1.29
C THR A 32 -7.13 -5.52 -1.15
N ASP A 33 -8.12 -6.17 -0.53
CA ASP A 33 -9.41 -5.55 -0.22
C ASP A 33 -9.29 -4.67 1.02
N HIS A 34 -8.96 -3.40 0.78
CA HIS A 34 -8.86 -2.38 1.82
C HIS A 34 -10.20 -2.00 2.46
N ALA A 35 -11.33 -2.45 1.89
CA ALA A 35 -12.68 -2.24 2.42
C ALA A 35 -13.20 -3.44 3.22
N ALA A 36 -12.55 -4.61 3.15
CA ALA A 36 -12.96 -5.85 3.84
C ALA A 36 -12.98 -5.74 5.38
N GLY A 37 -12.40 -4.68 5.96
CA GLY A 37 -12.58 -4.37 7.38
C GLY A 37 -11.91 -5.34 8.37
N THR A 38 -11.10 -6.30 7.91
CA THR A 38 -10.24 -7.11 8.79
C THR A 38 -9.11 -6.23 9.31
N ASN A 39 -9.38 -5.53 10.41
CA ASN A 39 -8.48 -4.59 11.08
C ASN A 39 -7.22 -5.36 11.58
N PRO A 40 -6.07 -5.28 10.90
CA PRO A 40 -4.88 -6.03 11.27
C PRO A 40 -4.04 -5.24 12.29
N TYR A 41 -4.67 -4.36 13.07
CA TYR A 41 -4.01 -3.67 14.15
C TYR A 41 -3.84 -4.64 15.32
N TYR A 42 -2.61 -4.78 15.78
CA TYR A 42 -2.30 -5.44 17.03
C TYR A 42 -2.97 -4.67 18.18
N GLU A 43 -4.03 -5.24 18.75
CA GLU A 43 -4.58 -4.82 20.05
C GLU A 43 -3.80 -5.58 21.14
N PRO A 44 -2.86 -4.96 21.88
CA PRO A 44 -2.31 -5.59 23.07
C PRO A 44 -3.48 -5.87 24.02
N SER A 45 -3.73 -7.15 24.29
CA SER A 45 -4.88 -7.62 25.06
C SER A 45 -5.07 -6.77 26.32
N LYS A 46 -6.23 -6.11 26.39
CA LYS A 46 -6.67 -5.33 27.53
C LYS A 46 -6.67 -6.22 28.78
N LYS A 47 -5.80 -5.92 29.75
CA LYS A 47 -5.95 -6.41 31.13
C LYS A 47 -6.87 -5.47 31.90
#